data_AF-A0A8S3K1P6-F1
#
_entry.id   AF-A0A8S3K1P6-F1
#
_cell.length_a   1.000
_cell.length_b   1.000
_cell.length_c   1.000
_cell.angle_alpha   90.00
_cell.angle_beta   90.00
_cell.angle_gamma   90.00
#
_symmetry.space_group_name_H-M   'P 1'
#
loop_
_entity.id
_entity.type
_entity.pdbx_description
1 polymer ?
#
loop_
_entity_poly.entity_id
_entity_poly.type
_entity_poly.pdbx_seq_one_letter_code
_entity_poly.pdbx_strand_id
1 'polypeptide(L)'
;MKIILFQNGKFSLKSIKFDAYPGDLICIIGSVGSGKSSLLQTLTGEITHFDGKVRLHGSFCYVPQESWIFSSTVKNNILFGKEYNSKLFQRVVRATALDA
;
A
#
# COMPACT_ATOMS: atom_id res chain seq x y z
N MET A 1 -15.39 -9.24 2.00
CA MET A 1 -15.07 -7.88 1.48
C MET A 1 -15.62 -6.85 2.45
N LYS A 2 -14.79 -5.99 3.05
CA LYS A 2 -15.20 -4.96 4.02
C LYS A 2 -14.99 -3.58 3.40
N ILE A 3 -16.03 -2.74 3.37
CA ILE A 3 -15.96 -1.38 2.82
C ILE A 3 -15.87 -0.40 3.99
N ILE A 4 -14.87 0.47 3.97
CA ILE A 4 -14.68 1.53 4.97
C ILE A 4 -14.89 2.88 4.28
N LEU A 5 -15.91 3.61 4.73
CA LEU A 5 -16.25 4.94 4.23
C LEU A 5 -15.57 6.03 5.07
N PHE A 6 -14.99 7.02 4.41
CA PHE A 6 -14.46 8.22 5.06
C PHE A 6 -15.34 9.43 4.71
N GLN A 7 -15.97 10.04 5.72
CA GLN A 7 -16.73 11.29 5.58
C GLN A 7 -15.88 12.54 5.82
N ASN A 8 -16.22 13.62 5.11
CA ASN A 8 -15.45 14.86 5.09
C ASN A 8 -15.67 15.74 6.32
N GLY A 9 -14.56 16.16 6.94
CA GLY A 9 -14.52 17.26 7.90
C GLY A 9 -13.09 17.72 8.14
N LYS A 10 -12.67 18.84 7.53
CA LYS A 10 -11.40 19.57 7.77
C LYS A 10 -10.13 18.68 7.85
N PHE A 11 -9.49 18.40 6.69
CA PHE A 11 -8.11 17.88 6.44
C PHE A 11 -7.38 17.03 7.50
N SER A 12 -8.10 16.29 8.33
CA SER A 12 -7.52 15.54 9.44
C SER A 12 -8.29 14.24 9.57
N LEU A 13 -7.57 13.13 9.46
CA LEU A 13 -8.09 11.82 9.84
C LEU A 13 -8.42 11.89 11.33
N LYS A 14 -9.70 11.78 11.67
CA LYS A 14 -10.17 11.91 13.06
C LYS A 14 -10.80 10.61 13.51
N SER A 15 -10.31 10.09 14.65
CA SER A 15 -10.91 8.96 15.37
C SER A 15 -11.20 7.74 14.49
N ILE A 16 -10.25 7.37 13.63
CA ILE A 16 -10.36 6.18 12.79
C ILE A 16 -10.13 4.94 13.65
N LYS A 17 -11.09 4.03 13.66
CA LYS A 17 -10.98 2.72 14.32
C LYS A 17 -11.35 1.65 13.31
N PHE A 18 -10.40 0.78 12.98
CA PHE A 18 -10.67 -0.39 12.17
C PHE A 18 -9.67 -1.51 12.52
N ASP A 19 -10.14 -2.74 12.33
CA ASP A 19 -9.33 -3.94 12.42
C ASP A 19 -9.40 -4.69 11.08
N ALA A 20 -8.29 -5.33 10.73
CA ALA A 20 -8.09 -6.13 9.53
C ALA A 20 -7.38 -7.43 9.90
N TYR A 21 -7.84 -8.55 9.34
CA TYR A 21 -7.32 -9.89 9.65
C TYR A 21 -6.80 -10.59 8.39
N PRO A 22 -5.92 -11.60 8.54
CA PRO A 22 -5.46 -12.40 7.41
C PRO A 22 -6.64 -12.99 6.61
N GLY A 23 -6.61 -12.81 5.28
CA GLY A 23 -7.69 -13.23 4.37
C GLY A 23 -8.74 -12.16 4.08
N ASP A 24 -8.72 -11.01 4.80
CA ASP A 24 -9.62 -9.92 4.50
C ASP A 24 -9.28 -9.21 3.20
N LEU A 25 -10.31 -8.96 2.38
CA LEU A 25 -10.27 -7.99 1.28
C LEU A 25 -11.00 -6.72 1.74
N ILE A 26 -10.24 -5.64 1.99
CA ILE A 26 -10.77 -4.37 2.50
C ILE A 26 -10.63 -3.29 1.43
N CYS A 27 -11.69 -2.52 1.22
CA CYS A 27 -11.71 -1.36 0.34
C CYS A 27 -11.96 -0.09 1.15
N ILE A 28 -11.11 0.92 0.96
CA ILE A 28 -11.23 2.24 1.57
C ILE A 28 -11.74 3.22 0.51
N ILE A 29 -12.89 3.85 0.75
CA ILE A 29 -13.49 4.80 -0.19
C ILE A 29 -13.85 6.15 0.46
N GLY A 30 -13.79 7.20 -0.35
CA GLY A 30 -14.01 8.58 0.06
C GLY A 30 -13.53 9.57 -1.02
N SER A 31 -13.94 10.84 -0.93
CA SER A 31 -13.60 11.87 -1.92
C SER A 31 -12.09 12.11 -2.05
N VAL A 32 -11.64 12.71 -3.15
CA VAL A 32 -10.25 13.20 -3.27
C VAL A 32 -9.96 14.15 -2.10
N GLY A 33 -8.76 14.04 -1.50
CA GLY A 33 -8.37 14.84 -0.34
C GLY A 33 -8.92 14.34 1.02
N SER A 34 -9.71 13.26 1.06
CA SER A 34 -10.25 12.72 2.32
C SER A 34 -9.22 12.02 3.22
N GLY A 35 -7.94 12.01 2.84
CA GLY A 35 -6.85 11.41 3.63
C GLY A 35 -6.65 9.90 3.46
N LYS A 36 -7.17 9.27 2.38
CA LYS A 36 -6.98 7.82 2.13
C LYS A 36 -5.50 7.43 2.03
N SER A 37 -4.74 8.15 1.21
CA SER A 37 -3.30 7.93 1.06
C SER A 37 -2.59 8.21 2.38
N SER A 38 -2.95 9.29 3.07
CA SER A 38 -2.42 9.60 4.40
C SER A 38 -2.68 8.48 5.42
N LEU A 39 -3.84 7.83 5.38
CA LEU A 39 -4.14 6.69 6.26
C LEU A 39 -3.21 5.51 5.96
N LEU A 40 -3.04 5.16 4.68
CA LEU A 40 -2.12 4.08 4.28
C LEU A 40 -0.68 4.41 4.68
N GLN A 41 -0.27 5.68 4.56
CA GLN A 41 1.04 6.17 4.98
C GLN A 41 1.24 6.18 6.51
N THR A 42 0.18 6.42 7.28
CA THR A 42 0.21 6.24 8.74
C THR A 42 0.35 4.76 9.10
N LEU A 43 -0.27 3.85 8.35
CA LEU A 43 -0.11 2.41 8.55
C LEU A 43 1.31 1.94 8.21
N THR A 44 1.93 2.43 7.13
CA THR A 44 3.31 2.10 6.77
C THR A 44 4.35 2.71 7.71
N GLY A 45 3.96 3.70 8.52
CA GLY A 45 4.86 4.45 9.41
C GLY A 45 5.57 5.62 8.73
N GLU A 46 5.22 5.97 7.48
CA GLU A 46 5.72 7.18 6.80
C GLU A 46 5.25 8.46 7.51
N ILE A 47 4.00 8.48 7.99
CA ILE A 47 3.46 9.58 8.80
C ILE A 47 3.55 9.18 10.28
N THR A 48 4.44 9.86 11.01
CA THR A 48 4.70 9.62 12.45
C THR A 48 3.96 10.58 13.37
N HIS A 49 3.49 11.71 12.85
CA HIS A 49 2.81 12.75 13.62
C HIS A 49 1.29 12.52 13.62
N PHE A 50 0.82 11.63 14.50
CA PHE A 50 -0.60 11.40 14.73
C PHE A 50 -0.86 11.02 16.20
N ASP A 51 -2.09 11.22 16.64
CA ASP A 51 -2.55 10.72 17.95
C ASP A 51 -3.29 9.38 17.77
N GLY A 52 -2.96 8.40 18.59
CA GLY A 52 -3.51 7.04 18.51
C GLY A 52 -2.44 5.94 18.49
N LYS A 53 -2.86 4.74 18.07
CA LYS A 53 -1.98 3.56 18.00
C LYS A 53 -2.26 2.78 16.74
N VAL A 54 -1.20 2.40 16.04
CA VAL A 54 -1.22 1.42 14.94
C VAL A 54 -0.50 0.17 15.41
N ARG A 55 -1.10 -1.00 15.17
CA ARG A 55 -0.48 -2.31 15.45
C ARG A 55 -0.51 -3.13 14.17
N LEU A 56 0.67 -3.47 13.67
CA LEU A 56 0.83 -4.34 12.51
C LEU A 56 1.51 -5.64 12.96
N HIS A 57 1.03 -6.77 12.45
CA HIS A 57 1.60 -8.09 12.71
C HIS A 57 1.98 -8.75 11.38
N GLY A 58 3.19 -9.29 11.31
CA GLY A 58 3.71 -9.97 10.11
C GLY A 58 4.37 -9.02 9.10
N SER A 59 4.52 -9.51 7.87
CA SER A 59 5.10 -8.74 6.76
C SER A 59 4.06 -7.82 6.13
N PHE A 60 4.48 -6.60 5.78
CA PHE A 60 3.64 -5.61 5.13
C PHE A 60 4.27 -5.15 3.81
N CYS A 61 3.46 -4.87 2.79
CA CYS A 61 3.89 -4.30 1.53
C CYS A 61 2.96 -3.15 1.15
N TYR A 62 3.54 -2.02 0.76
CA TYR A 62 2.83 -0.85 0.28
C TYR A 62 3.11 -0.66 -1.20
N VAL A 63 2.03 -0.45 -1.97
CA VAL A 63 2.12 -0.04 -3.37
C VAL A 63 1.59 1.39 -3.46
N PRO A 64 2.45 2.39 -3.71
CA PRO A 64 2.03 3.78 -3.77
C PRO A 64 1.14 4.04 -5.00
N GLN A 65 0.36 5.12 -4.92
CA GLN A 65 -0.48 5.59 -6.04
C GLN A 65 0.35 5.89 -7.29
N GLU A 66 1.52 6.50 -7.10
CA GLU A 66 2.51 6.74 -8.15
C GLU A 66 3.73 5.87 -7.89
N SER A 67 4.08 5.02 -8.86
CA SER A 67 5.20 4.09 -8.73
C SER A 67 6.53 4.80 -8.93
N TRP A 68 7.54 4.43 -8.13
CA TRP A 68 8.91 4.91 -8.33
C TRP A 68 9.62 4.07 -9.39
N ILE A 69 9.98 4.69 -10.51
CA ILE A 69 10.66 4.02 -11.64
C ILE A 69 12.00 4.69 -11.88
N PHE A 70 13.06 3.89 -11.94
CA PHE A 70 14.40 4.33 -12.33
C PHE A 70 14.58 4.31 -13.84
N SER A 71 15.43 5.20 -14.36
CA SER A 71 15.92 5.16 -15.74
C SER A 71 16.83 3.93 -15.94
N SER A 72 16.22 2.77 -16.16
CA SER A 72 16.87 1.47 -16.33
C SER A 72 15.93 0.50 -17.05
N THR A 73 16.38 -0.75 -17.22
CA THR A 73 15.53 -1.81 -17.80
C THR A 73 14.34 -2.13 -16.90
N VAL A 74 13.25 -2.66 -17.49
CA VAL A 74 12.09 -3.17 -16.76
C VAL A 74 12.53 -4.23 -15.73
N LYS A 75 13.44 -5.12 -16.12
CA LYS A 75 14.02 -6.14 -15.23
C LYS A 75 14.65 -5.53 -13.98
N ASN A 76 15.43 -4.46 -14.13
CA ASN A 76 16.07 -3.80 -12.99
C ASN A 76 15.06 -3.07 -12.09
N ASN A 77 14.02 -2.48 -12.68
CA ASN A 77 12.92 -1.89 -11.91
C ASN A 77 12.11 -2.95 -11.13
N ILE A 78 11.95 -4.17 -11.67
CA ILE A 78 11.32 -5.29 -10.94
C ILE A 78 12.22 -5.79 -9.81
N LEU A 79 13.53 -5.94 -10.06
CA LEU A 79 14.48 -6.44 -9.05
C LEU A 79 14.73 -5.43 -7.93
N PHE A 80 14.69 -4.13 -8.26
CA PHE A 80 14.87 -3.03 -7.30
C PHE A 80 16.12 -3.21 -6.41
N GLY A 81 17.24 -3.63 -7.02
CA GLY A 81 18.51 -3.88 -6.35
C GLY A 81 18.69 -5.28 -5.73
N LYS A 82 17.67 -6.16 -5.77
CA LYS A 82 17.79 -7.54 -5.31
C LYS A 82 18.51 -8.43 -6.32
N GLU A 83 19.14 -9.49 -5.82
CA GLU A 83 19.74 -10.53 -6.65
C GLU A 83 18.72 -11.21 -7.56
N TYR A 84 19.16 -11.55 -8.77
CA TYR A 84 18.29 -12.21 -9.74
C TYR A 84 18.00 -13.66 -9.35
N ASN A 85 16.73 -13.94 -9.03
CA ASN A 85 16.22 -15.29 -8.85
C ASN A 85 15.25 -15.62 -9.99
N SER A 86 15.63 -16.54 -10.88
CA SER A 86 14.85 -16.86 -12.09
C SER A 86 13.42 -17.32 -11.80
N LYS A 87 13.24 -18.20 -10.79
CA LYS A 87 11.93 -18.73 -10.40
C LYS A 87 11.02 -17.63 -9.85
N LEU A 88 11.55 -16.79 -8.95
CA LEU A 88 10.79 -15.67 -8.40
C LEU A 88 10.47 -14.63 -9.48
N PHE A 89 11.44 -14.29 -10.32
CA PHE A 89 11.28 -13.31 -11.38
C PHE A 89 10.17 -13.72 -12.35
N GLN A 90 10.19 -14.96 -12.85
CA GLN A 90 9.13 -15.48 -13.73
C GLN A 90 7.75 -15.46 -13.05
N ARG A 91 7.68 -15.77 -11.75
CA ARG A 91 6.42 -15.68 -10.99
C ARG A 91 5.89 -14.25 -10.92
N VAL A 92 6.78 -13.28 -10.68
CA VAL A 92 6.40 -11.86 -10.62
C VAL A 92 5.90 -11.39 -11.98
N VAL A 93 6.66 -11.65 -13.05
CA VAL A 93 6.29 -11.24 -14.43
C VAL A 93 4.90 -11.79 -14.81
N ARG A 94 4.63 -13.07 -14.53
CA ARG A 94 3.31 -13.68 -14.77
C ARG A 94 2.21 -13.05 -13.92
N ALA A 95 2.47 -12.83 -12.62
CA ALA A 95 1.49 -12.26 -11.71
C ALA A 95 1.13 -10.81 -12.05
N THR A 96 2.03 -10.07 -12.70
CA THR A 96 1.81 -8.70 -13.15
C THR A 96 1.49 -8.59 -14.65
N ALA A 97 1.25 -9.72 -15.34
CA ALA A 97 0.95 -9.78 -16.77
C ALA A 97 1.97 -9.06 -17.68
N LEU A 98 3.26 -9.13 -17.32
CA LEU A 98 4.37 -8.54 -18.08
C LEU A 98 5.05 -9.53 -19.05
N ASP A 99 4.47 -10.72 -19.25
CA ASP A 99 4.91 -11.77 -20.18
C ASP A 99 4.19 -11.77 -21.53
N ALA A 100 3.43 -10.71 -21.83
CA ALA A 100 2.68 -10.53 -23.07
C ALA A 100 3.59 -10.32 -24.30
#